data_AF-W6R6R8-F1
#
_entry.id   AF-W6R6R8-F1
#
_cell.length_a   1.000
_cell.length_b   1.000
_cell.length_c   1.000
_cell.angle_alpha   90.00
_cell.angle_beta   90.00
_cell.angle_gamma   90.00
#
_symmetry.space_group_name_H-M   'P 1'
#
loop_
_entity.id
_entity.type
_entity.pdbx_description
1 polymer ?
#
loop_
_entity_poly.entity_id
_entity_poly.type
_entity_poly.pdbx_seq_one_letter_code
_entity_poly.pdbx_strand_id
1 'polypeptide(L)'
;MTERGTSGLIVTFTPEAAGPVIDFASIFGKVEPPKVSIDTIQCATPELRNKVHDYVDRHAAKTPHLFRLRKMLDDMPDGEFFLLLPTPPSSTAEQFRYEQVLHQLNHPQEQPLDEHLQVFGRLLEKYDLCMPRTDKHFNIGNAKKADRTCRFCGNSRKTGAQFNKEAHAIPAALGNKYLKLADECDDCNQYFGDKIEPTLVELLNIQRVFLGIEARGSLPTVKFPGGRLFRDGNNDKMMVVVSEKISEDASGVLTAQLGTGKPIVPQSFYRALSKIALSVIPEQELPALAKTIRWVRYGESSEAPLPKIAAAVVMLPPDPSAQITLYIRKEPHSKMPHVLCEFRLGCYMYVYALPFSERDDGNLLGFFEEEEFKQTFRHYASVPSWSQQDYSGNQEIQVLQSIRLQPSNAPIDGQPS
;
A
#
# COMPACT_ATOMS: atom_id res chain seq x y z
N MET A 1 5.03 4.99 13.42
CA MET A 1 4.13 3.83 13.36
C MET A 1 4.12 3.15 14.70
N THR A 2 3.10 3.36 15.51
CA THR A 2 2.94 2.62 16.76
C THR A 2 2.65 1.16 16.46
N GLU A 3 3.24 0.23 17.21
CA GLU A 3 3.15 -1.23 16.98
C GLU A 3 1.69 -1.76 16.98
N ARG A 4 0.75 -0.99 17.52
CA ARG A 4 -0.65 -1.42 17.73
C ARG A 4 -1.67 -0.79 16.79
N GLY A 5 -1.29 0.25 16.02
CA GLY A 5 -2.18 0.99 15.12
C GLY A 5 -3.35 1.70 15.83
N THR A 6 -4.15 2.46 15.09
CA THR A 6 -5.35 3.14 15.60
C THR A 6 -6.53 2.17 15.75
N SER A 7 -7.17 2.16 16.92
CA SER A 7 -8.43 1.45 17.18
C SER A 7 -9.57 2.47 17.31
N GLY A 8 -10.58 2.36 16.45
CA GLY A 8 -11.73 3.27 16.47
C GLY A 8 -12.90 2.71 17.27
N LEU A 9 -13.48 3.53 18.14
CA LEU A 9 -14.76 3.27 18.81
C LEU A 9 -15.74 4.40 18.50
N ILE A 10 -16.79 4.11 17.74
CA ILE A 10 -17.87 5.07 17.49
C ILE A 10 -19.00 4.77 18.48
N VAL A 11 -19.24 5.72 19.39
CA VAL A 11 -20.34 5.64 20.35
C VAL A 11 -21.47 6.56 19.88
N THR A 12 -22.53 5.97 19.33
CA THR A 12 -23.79 6.67 19.08
C THR A 12 -24.73 6.42 20.26
N PHE A 13 -25.38 7.48 20.76
CA PHE A 13 -26.27 7.38 21.91
C PHE A 13 -27.58 8.11 21.66
N THR A 14 -28.66 7.61 22.26
CA THR A 14 -29.94 8.32 22.35
C THR A 14 -29.94 9.20 23.61
N PRO A 15 -30.81 10.21 23.73
CA PRO A 15 -30.88 11.05 24.93
C PRO A 15 -31.05 10.25 26.24
N GLU A 16 -31.73 9.11 26.20
CA GLU A 16 -31.92 8.21 27.34
C GLU A 16 -30.63 7.45 27.74
N ALA A 17 -29.63 7.41 26.84
CA ALA A 17 -28.32 6.82 27.06
C ALA A 17 -27.23 7.86 27.38
N ALA A 18 -27.60 9.12 27.69
CA ALA A 18 -26.66 10.16 28.06
C ALA A 18 -25.88 9.83 29.36
N GLY A 19 -26.53 9.18 30.34
CA GLY A 19 -25.89 8.78 31.60
C GLY A 19 -24.65 7.89 31.39
N PRO A 20 -24.78 6.73 30.71
CA PRO A 20 -23.63 5.88 30.35
C PRO A 20 -22.51 6.60 29.60
N VAL A 21 -22.83 7.56 28.72
CA VAL A 21 -21.80 8.33 27.99
C VAL A 21 -21.04 9.27 28.92
N ILE A 22 -21.74 9.91 29.86
CA ILE A 22 -21.12 10.74 30.90
C ILE A 22 -20.24 9.87 31.82
N ASP A 23 -20.74 8.71 32.24
CA ASP A 23 -19.97 7.72 33.02
C ASP A 23 -18.69 7.33 32.26
N PHE A 24 -18.78 7.05 30.97
CA PHE A 24 -17.62 6.75 30.13
C PHE A 24 -16.62 7.91 30.08
N ALA A 25 -17.10 9.13 29.84
CA ALA A 25 -16.23 10.31 29.78
C ALA A 25 -15.54 10.58 31.13
N SER A 26 -16.18 10.25 32.25
CA SER A 26 -15.61 10.39 33.59
C SER A 26 -14.43 9.45 33.87
N ILE A 27 -14.32 8.35 33.11
CA ILE A 27 -13.19 7.42 33.22
C ILE A 27 -11.91 8.07 32.67
N PHE A 28 -12.05 8.83 31.59
CA PHE A 28 -10.93 9.38 30.81
C PHE A 28 -10.80 10.90 30.92
N GLY A 29 -11.47 11.54 31.88
CA GLY A 29 -11.42 12.98 32.00
C GLY A 29 -12.25 13.54 33.16
N LYS A 30 -12.77 14.75 32.97
CA LYS A 30 -13.51 15.50 33.98
C LYS A 30 -14.94 15.76 33.55
N VAL A 31 -15.85 15.57 34.49
CA VAL A 31 -17.28 15.83 34.33
C VAL A 31 -17.69 16.87 35.37
N GLU A 32 -17.97 18.08 34.92
CA GLU A 32 -18.45 19.20 35.74
C GLU A 32 -19.69 19.79 35.04
N PRO A 33 -20.90 19.30 35.31
CA PRO A 33 -22.10 19.72 34.58
C PRO A 33 -22.23 21.25 34.51
N PRO A 34 -22.45 21.84 33.31
CA PRO A 34 -22.78 21.20 32.04
C PRO A 34 -21.57 20.80 31.16
N LYS A 35 -20.34 20.90 31.65
CA LYS A 35 -19.10 20.63 30.92
C LYS A 35 -18.64 19.19 31.10
N VAL A 36 -18.27 18.56 29.98
CA VAL A 36 -17.61 17.25 29.94
C VAL A 36 -16.35 17.43 29.10
N SER A 37 -15.20 17.06 29.64
CA SER A 37 -13.92 17.10 28.93
C SER A 37 -13.21 15.76 29.07
N ILE A 38 -12.81 15.18 27.95
CA ILE A 38 -11.98 13.97 27.90
C ILE A 38 -10.54 14.40 27.72
N ASP A 39 -9.65 13.89 28.56
CA ASP A 39 -8.22 14.13 28.44
C ASP A 39 -7.68 13.27 27.28
N THR A 40 -6.95 13.89 26.35
CA THR A 40 -6.43 13.16 25.18
C THR A 40 -5.32 12.18 25.55
N ILE A 41 -4.45 12.56 26.48
CA ILE A 41 -3.34 11.73 26.93
C ILE A 41 -3.80 10.89 28.12
N GLN A 42 -3.67 9.58 28.00
CA GLN A 42 -4.03 8.62 29.04
C GLN A 42 -2.81 7.76 29.37
N CYS A 43 -2.78 7.21 30.58
CA CYS A 43 -1.74 6.30 31.05
C CYS A 43 -2.40 5.01 31.54
N ALA A 44 -1.91 3.86 31.09
CA ALA A 44 -2.43 2.55 31.45
C ALA A 44 -2.03 2.19 32.89
N THR A 45 -2.78 2.71 33.86
CA THR A 45 -2.61 2.38 35.28
C THR A 45 -3.58 1.28 35.73
N PRO A 46 -3.27 0.53 36.80
CA PRO A 46 -4.21 -0.42 37.40
C PRO A 46 -5.57 0.21 37.74
N GLU A 47 -5.58 1.45 38.23
CA GLU A 47 -6.81 2.19 38.56
C GLU A 47 -7.66 2.46 37.32
N LEU A 48 -7.02 2.87 36.21
CA LEU A 48 -7.72 3.10 34.95
C LEU A 48 -8.29 1.79 34.40
N ARG A 49 -7.52 0.70 34.44
CA ARG A 49 -7.99 -0.63 34.00
C ARG A 49 -9.20 -1.07 34.80
N ASN A 50 -9.17 -0.95 36.12
CA ASN A 50 -10.31 -1.31 36.99
C ASN A 50 -11.56 -0.50 36.64
N LYS A 51 -11.45 0.83 36.46
CA LYS A 51 -12.59 1.67 36.04
C LYS A 51 -13.18 1.23 34.69
N VAL A 52 -12.33 0.88 33.73
CA VAL A 52 -12.77 0.39 32.42
C VAL A 52 -13.39 -1.00 32.54
N HIS A 53 -12.83 -1.89 33.35
CA HIS A 53 -13.39 -3.22 33.60
C HIS A 53 -14.81 -3.11 34.16
N ASP A 54 -15.01 -2.32 35.22
CA ASP A 54 -16.31 -2.07 35.84
C ASP A 54 -17.32 -1.49 34.85
N TYR A 55 -16.91 -0.55 34.00
CA TYR A 55 -17.77 0.02 32.96
C TYR A 55 -18.16 -1.03 31.91
N VAL A 56 -17.19 -1.79 31.41
CA VAL A 56 -17.41 -2.83 30.41
C VAL A 56 -18.32 -3.93 30.98
N ASP A 57 -18.18 -4.33 32.25
CA ASP A 57 -19.06 -5.35 32.87
C ASP A 57 -20.52 -4.87 32.95
N ARG A 58 -20.73 -3.57 33.22
CA ARG A 58 -22.08 -2.96 33.27
C ARG A 58 -22.73 -2.83 31.89
N HIS A 59 -21.96 -2.61 30.82
CA HIS A 59 -22.50 -2.14 29.54
C HIS A 59 -22.25 -3.08 28.34
N ALA A 60 -21.27 -3.99 28.40
CA ALA A 60 -20.84 -4.75 27.22
C ALA A 60 -21.87 -5.74 26.69
N ALA A 61 -22.82 -6.20 27.52
CA ALA A 61 -23.91 -7.07 27.07
C ALA A 61 -24.77 -6.42 25.97
N LYS A 62 -25.00 -5.10 26.06
CA LYS A 62 -25.70 -4.32 25.03
C LYS A 62 -24.76 -3.76 23.97
N THR A 63 -23.48 -3.69 24.30
CA THR A 63 -22.46 -2.98 23.53
C THR A 63 -21.18 -3.83 23.41
N PRO A 64 -21.19 -4.94 22.64
CA PRO A 64 -20.09 -5.92 22.66
C PRO A 64 -18.73 -5.38 22.20
N HIS A 65 -18.70 -4.27 21.47
CA HIS A 65 -17.45 -3.63 21.07
C HIS A 65 -16.63 -3.10 22.25
N LEU A 66 -17.24 -2.89 23.42
CA LEU A 66 -16.55 -2.49 24.65
C LEU A 66 -15.53 -3.54 25.12
N PHE A 67 -15.72 -4.82 24.79
CA PHE A 67 -14.72 -5.86 25.08
C PHE A 67 -13.39 -5.62 24.34
N ARG A 68 -13.40 -4.92 23.20
CA ARG A 68 -12.15 -4.54 22.52
C ARG A 68 -11.37 -3.49 23.29
N LEU A 69 -12.07 -2.52 23.90
CA LEU A 69 -11.44 -1.49 24.73
C LEU A 69 -10.78 -2.13 25.96
N ARG A 70 -11.50 -3.05 26.64
CA ARG A 70 -10.94 -3.83 27.75
C ARG A 70 -9.66 -4.55 27.32
N LYS A 71 -9.75 -5.37 26.27
CA LYS A 71 -8.60 -6.14 25.76
C LYS A 71 -7.42 -5.24 25.40
N MET A 72 -7.69 -4.10 24.75
CA MET A 72 -6.64 -3.16 24.33
C MET A 72 -5.83 -2.65 25.53
N LEU A 73 -6.48 -2.33 26.66
CA LEU A 73 -5.81 -1.89 27.89
C LEU A 73 -5.13 -3.04 28.65
N ASP A 74 -5.72 -4.23 28.63
CA ASP A 74 -5.14 -5.43 29.27
C ASP A 74 -3.84 -5.86 28.58
N ASP A 75 -3.76 -5.67 27.26
CA ASP A 75 -2.57 -5.99 26.47
C ASP A 75 -1.44 -4.94 26.67
N MET A 76 -1.70 -3.77 27.28
CA MET A 76 -0.68 -2.71 27.50
C MET A 76 0.08 -2.92 28.80
N PRO A 77 1.42 -2.80 28.83
CA PRO A 77 2.20 -2.62 30.06
C PRO A 77 1.68 -1.53 31.02
N ASP A 78 1.94 -1.73 32.30
CA ASP A 78 1.67 -0.72 33.33
C ASP A 78 2.51 0.54 33.08
N GLY A 79 1.86 1.69 33.07
CA GLY A 79 2.51 2.98 32.84
C GLY A 79 2.64 3.38 31.36
N GLU A 80 2.24 2.53 30.41
CA GLU A 80 2.25 2.88 28.99
C GLU A 80 1.21 3.97 28.69
N PHE A 81 1.62 5.04 28.03
CA PHE A 81 0.74 6.09 27.55
C PHE A 81 0.00 5.65 26.28
N PHE A 82 -1.22 6.15 26.11
CA PHE A 82 -2.01 6.04 24.88
C PHE A 82 -2.83 7.32 24.66
N LEU A 83 -3.31 7.52 23.43
CA LEU A 83 -4.12 8.68 23.07
C LEU A 83 -5.59 8.28 22.87
N LEU A 84 -6.50 9.03 23.51
CA LEU A 84 -7.93 8.95 23.27
C LEU A 84 -8.37 10.16 22.43
N LEU A 85 -8.59 9.93 21.15
CA LEU A 85 -8.98 10.97 20.20
C LEU A 85 -10.50 10.97 20.00
N PRO A 86 -11.18 12.12 20.11
CA PRO A 86 -12.64 12.21 19.91
C PRO A 86 -13.05 11.95 18.46
N THR A 87 -12.13 12.24 17.52
CA THR A 87 -12.29 11.97 16.10
C THR A 87 -11.00 11.35 15.56
N PRO A 88 -11.07 10.50 14.53
CA PRO A 88 -9.87 10.08 13.80
C PRO A 88 -9.09 11.29 13.29
N PRO A 89 -7.76 11.19 13.14
CA PRO A 89 -6.96 12.23 12.51
C PRO A 89 -7.51 12.55 11.11
N SER A 90 -7.59 13.84 10.81
CA SER A 90 -8.10 14.39 9.55
C SER A 90 -7.09 14.30 8.41
N SER A 91 -5.81 14.11 8.71
CA SER A 91 -4.71 14.01 7.75
C SER A 91 -3.58 13.12 8.27
N THR A 92 -2.72 12.67 7.37
CA THR A 92 -1.51 11.90 7.72
C THR A 92 -0.54 12.76 8.53
N ALA A 93 -0.44 14.06 8.24
CA ALA A 93 0.38 14.98 9.01
C ALA A 93 -0.09 15.08 10.48
N GLU A 94 -1.41 15.14 10.69
CA GLU A 94 -1.99 15.16 12.04
C GLU A 94 -1.78 13.82 12.76
N GLN A 95 -2.01 12.70 12.07
CA GLN A 95 -1.73 11.37 12.62
C GLN A 95 -0.25 11.26 13.04
N PHE A 96 0.68 11.69 12.19
CA PHE A 96 2.11 11.65 12.48
C PHE A 96 2.46 12.46 13.74
N ARG A 97 1.88 13.66 13.91
CA ARG A 97 2.07 14.45 15.14
C ARG A 97 1.59 13.71 16.39
N TYR A 98 0.43 13.05 16.32
CA TYR A 98 -0.06 12.24 17.45
C TYR A 98 0.86 11.07 17.75
N GLU A 99 1.34 10.35 16.72
CA GLU A 99 2.29 9.26 16.88
C GLU A 99 3.62 9.75 17.50
N GLN A 100 4.12 10.92 17.11
CA GLN A 100 5.32 11.52 17.70
C GLN A 100 5.14 11.88 19.18
N VAL A 101 4.02 12.51 19.54
CA VAL A 101 3.69 12.83 20.95
C VAL A 101 3.63 11.55 21.77
N LEU A 102 2.94 10.53 21.26
CA LEU A 102 2.80 9.24 21.93
C LEU A 102 4.14 8.51 22.09
N HIS A 103 4.99 8.55 21.06
CA HIS A 103 6.35 8.00 21.12
C HIS A 103 7.16 8.70 22.21
N GLN A 104 7.19 10.03 22.24
CA GLN A 104 7.96 10.77 23.24
C GLN A 104 7.48 10.52 24.69
N LEU A 105 6.16 10.35 24.89
CA LEU A 105 5.60 10.03 26.20
C LEU A 105 6.07 8.66 26.71
N ASN A 106 6.13 7.66 25.82
CA ASN A 106 6.56 6.31 26.16
C ASN A 106 8.08 6.13 26.14
N HIS A 107 8.81 7.02 25.46
CA HIS A 107 10.25 6.97 25.28
C HIS A 107 10.91 8.33 25.62
N PRO A 108 10.77 8.85 26.86
CA PRO A 108 11.17 10.22 27.20
C PRO A 108 12.69 10.46 27.12
N GLN A 109 13.49 9.39 27.09
CA GLN A 109 14.96 9.46 26.97
C GLN A 109 15.43 9.54 25.51
N GLU A 110 14.57 9.24 24.54
CA GLU A 110 14.91 9.31 23.13
C GLU A 110 14.81 10.76 22.63
N GLN A 111 15.71 11.11 21.71
CA GLN A 111 15.66 12.43 21.09
C GLN A 111 14.47 12.54 20.12
N PRO A 112 13.89 13.74 19.97
CA PRO A 112 12.84 13.98 18.99
C PRO A 112 13.27 13.55 17.58
N LEU A 113 12.33 12.98 16.81
CA LEU A 113 12.54 12.56 15.42
C LEU A 113 12.62 13.76 14.43
N ASP A 114 13.49 14.72 14.69
CA ASP A 114 13.63 15.96 13.89
C ASP A 114 14.11 15.68 12.46
N GLU A 115 14.96 14.67 12.26
CA GLU A 115 15.44 14.25 10.93
C GLU A 115 14.29 13.78 10.02
N HIS A 116 13.28 13.11 10.58
CA HIS A 116 12.11 12.68 9.82
C HIS A 116 11.29 13.88 9.32
N LEU A 117 11.17 14.95 10.10
CA LEU A 117 10.50 16.17 9.67
C LEU A 117 11.27 16.89 8.56
N GLN A 118 12.61 16.83 8.57
CA GLN A 118 13.42 17.42 7.49
C GLN A 118 13.23 16.69 6.14
N VAL A 119 13.02 15.37 6.19
CA VAL A 119 12.84 14.53 4.99
C VAL A 119 11.38 14.48 4.53
N PHE A 120 10.43 14.29 5.46
CA PHE A 120 9.02 14.03 5.16
C PHE A 120 8.08 15.21 5.48
N GLY A 121 8.55 16.27 6.14
CA GLY A 121 7.69 17.39 6.55
C GLY A 121 6.96 18.04 5.37
N ARG A 122 7.68 18.35 4.28
CA ARG A 122 7.05 18.91 3.07
C ARG A 122 6.12 17.92 2.39
N LEU A 123 6.47 16.62 2.39
CA LEU A 123 5.60 15.58 1.86
C LEU A 123 4.26 15.56 2.60
N LEU A 124 4.30 15.52 3.93
CA LEU A 124 3.11 15.49 4.78
C LEU A 124 2.31 16.79 4.72
N GLU A 125 2.95 17.92 4.43
CA GLU A 125 2.27 19.20 4.17
C GLU A 125 1.44 19.14 2.88
N LYS A 126 1.98 18.53 1.81
CA LYS A 126 1.39 18.56 0.46
C LYS A 126 0.49 17.35 0.14
N TYR A 127 0.72 16.21 0.79
CA TYR A 127 0.06 14.94 0.51
C TYR A 127 -0.42 14.24 1.79
N ASP A 128 -1.52 13.51 1.66
CA ASP A 128 -1.90 12.45 2.59
C ASP A 128 -1.47 11.08 2.06
N LEU A 129 -1.10 10.18 2.96
CA LEU A 129 -0.62 8.85 2.63
C LEU A 129 -1.72 7.82 2.89
N CYS A 130 -1.95 6.94 1.92
CA CYS A 130 -2.75 5.73 2.10
C CYS A 130 -1.83 4.51 1.98
N MET A 131 -1.63 3.82 3.10
CA MET A 131 -0.75 2.64 3.22
C MET A 131 -1.57 1.49 3.82
N PRO A 132 -2.28 0.71 2.99
CA PRO A 132 -3.07 -0.41 3.47
C PRO A 132 -2.18 -1.45 4.14
N ARG A 133 -2.72 -2.06 5.19
CA ARG A 133 -2.02 -3.12 5.91
C ARG A 133 -1.96 -4.40 5.09
N THR A 134 -0.76 -4.97 5.02
CA THR A 134 -0.50 -6.25 4.34
C THR A 134 -0.04 -7.33 5.30
N ASP A 135 -0.10 -7.10 6.62
CA ASP A 135 0.35 -8.01 7.68
C ASP A 135 -0.80 -8.81 8.32
N LYS A 136 -2.04 -8.37 8.15
CA LYS A 136 -3.23 -9.00 8.73
C LYS A 136 -4.44 -8.86 7.84
N HIS A 137 -5.38 -9.79 7.97
CA HIS A 137 -6.61 -9.79 7.18
C HIS A 137 -7.33 -8.45 7.26
N PHE A 138 -7.52 -7.84 6.09
CA PHE A 138 -8.23 -6.57 5.94
C PHE A 138 -9.05 -6.60 4.66
N ASN A 139 -10.33 -6.25 4.80
CA ASN A 139 -11.26 -6.17 3.68
C ASN A 139 -11.56 -4.71 3.40
N ILE A 140 -11.19 -4.23 2.22
CA ILE A 140 -11.56 -2.90 1.73
C ILE A 140 -12.98 -2.96 1.15
N GLY A 141 -13.78 -1.92 1.40
CA GLY A 141 -15.15 -1.80 0.89
C GLY A 141 -16.22 -2.30 1.88
N ASN A 142 -17.47 -2.31 1.44
CA ASN A 142 -18.59 -2.56 2.34
C ASN A 142 -18.66 -4.02 2.84
N ALA A 143 -18.63 -4.20 4.17
CA ALA A 143 -18.75 -5.50 4.81
C ALA A 143 -20.09 -6.19 4.51
N LYS A 144 -21.18 -5.42 4.42
CA LYS A 144 -22.51 -5.93 4.09
C LYS A 144 -22.61 -6.13 2.59
N LYS A 145 -22.66 -7.40 2.17
CA LYS A 145 -22.72 -7.77 0.75
C LYS A 145 -23.88 -7.15 -0.02
N ALA A 146 -25.01 -6.88 0.64
CA ALA A 146 -26.19 -6.24 0.05
C ALA A 146 -25.96 -4.77 -0.35
N ASP A 147 -25.02 -4.09 0.33
CA ASP A 147 -24.76 -2.66 0.19
C ASP A 147 -23.48 -2.40 -0.62
N ARG A 148 -22.92 -3.43 -1.27
CA ARG A 148 -21.73 -3.32 -2.11
C ARG A 148 -22.07 -2.73 -3.46
N THR A 149 -21.25 -1.77 -3.86
CA THR A 149 -21.18 -1.21 -5.21
C THR A 149 -19.76 -1.44 -5.73
N CYS A 150 -19.63 -2.00 -6.93
CA CYS A 150 -18.32 -2.31 -7.49
C CYS A 150 -17.55 -1.01 -7.75
N ARG A 151 -16.36 -0.85 -7.18
CA ARG A 151 -15.55 0.37 -7.37
C ARG A 151 -15.05 0.58 -8.80
N PHE A 152 -15.04 -0.46 -9.63
CA PHE A 152 -14.53 -0.39 -11.00
C PHE A 152 -15.61 -0.20 -12.07
N CYS A 153 -16.79 -0.79 -11.88
CA CYS A 153 -17.87 -0.70 -12.87
C CYS A 153 -19.12 0.03 -12.36
N GLY A 154 -19.18 0.39 -11.08
CA GLY A 154 -20.34 1.04 -10.47
C GLY A 154 -21.56 0.12 -10.29
N ASN A 155 -21.50 -1.15 -10.72
CA ASN A 155 -22.62 -2.07 -10.57
C ASN A 155 -22.75 -2.58 -9.13
N SER A 156 -23.99 -2.67 -8.66
CA SER A 156 -24.35 -3.25 -7.36
C SER A 156 -25.14 -4.53 -7.56
N ARG A 157 -25.51 -5.21 -6.47
CA ARG A 157 -26.45 -6.33 -6.55
C ARG A 157 -27.78 -5.96 -7.19
N LYS A 158 -28.25 -4.72 -7.01
CA LYS A 158 -29.48 -4.22 -7.63
C LYS A 158 -29.38 -4.10 -9.14
N THR A 159 -28.17 -3.94 -9.68
CA THR A 159 -27.90 -3.88 -11.12
C THR A 159 -27.32 -5.19 -11.67
N GLY A 160 -27.39 -6.29 -10.90
CA GLY A 160 -27.02 -7.64 -11.34
C GLY A 160 -25.58 -8.08 -11.00
N ALA A 161 -24.76 -7.24 -10.36
CA ALA A 161 -23.40 -7.64 -10.00
C ALA A 161 -23.38 -8.70 -8.88
N GLN A 162 -22.47 -9.66 -9.03
CA GLN A 162 -22.17 -10.67 -8.02
C GLN A 162 -20.86 -10.33 -7.30
N PHE A 163 -20.76 -10.74 -6.03
CA PHE A 163 -19.59 -10.54 -5.17
C PHE A 163 -19.30 -11.85 -4.42
N ASN A 164 -19.28 -12.96 -5.16
CA ASN A 164 -19.12 -14.31 -4.62
C ASN A 164 -17.66 -14.75 -4.61
N LYS A 165 -16.84 -14.22 -5.54
CA LYS A 165 -15.42 -14.51 -5.63
C LYS A 165 -14.64 -13.66 -4.64
N GLU A 166 -13.58 -14.24 -4.11
CA GLU A 166 -12.61 -13.49 -3.32
C GLU A 166 -11.72 -12.69 -4.27
N ALA A 167 -11.87 -11.37 -4.24
CA ALA A 167 -11.01 -10.46 -4.97
C ALA A 167 -9.87 -9.95 -4.08
N HIS A 168 -8.69 -9.78 -4.68
CA HIS A 168 -7.51 -9.31 -3.99
C HIS A 168 -7.13 -7.91 -4.50
N ALA A 169 -6.86 -6.97 -3.58
CA ALA A 169 -6.45 -5.62 -3.96
C ALA A 169 -5.08 -5.64 -4.66
N ILE A 170 -4.14 -6.42 -4.10
CA ILE A 170 -2.86 -6.77 -4.73
C ILE A 170 -2.95 -8.23 -5.21
N PRO A 171 -2.55 -8.58 -6.44
CA PRO A 171 -2.61 -9.97 -6.93
C PRO A 171 -1.95 -10.97 -5.98
N ALA A 172 -2.61 -12.10 -5.73
CA ALA A 172 -2.07 -13.17 -4.87
C ALA A 172 -0.72 -13.70 -5.36
N ALA A 173 -0.46 -13.62 -6.67
CA ALA A 173 0.82 -13.98 -7.28
C ALA A 173 2.01 -13.14 -6.78
N LEU A 174 1.74 -11.96 -6.22
CA LEU A 174 2.72 -11.03 -5.66
C LEU A 174 2.79 -11.11 -4.12
N GLY A 175 2.32 -12.22 -3.54
CA GLY A 175 2.48 -12.53 -2.11
C GLY A 175 1.39 -11.96 -1.21
N ASN A 176 0.38 -11.29 -1.76
CA ASN A 176 -0.72 -10.77 -0.94
C ASN A 176 -1.63 -11.89 -0.43
N LYS A 177 -1.56 -12.14 0.88
CA LYS A 177 -2.41 -13.11 1.60
C LYS A 177 -3.63 -12.44 2.25
N TYR A 178 -3.52 -11.16 2.60
CA TYR A 178 -4.38 -10.55 3.61
C TYR A 178 -5.30 -9.43 3.13
N LEU A 179 -4.90 -8.67 2.11
CA LEU A 179 -5.63 -7.50 1.65
C LEU A 179 -6.64 -7.88 0.57
N LYS A 180 -7.92 -7.99 0.96
CA LYS A 180 -9.02 -8.35 0.06
C LYS A 180 -9.85 -7.13 -0.32
N LEU A 181 -10.51 -7.22 -1.47
CA LEU A 181 -11.37 -6.17 -1.99
C LEU A 181 -12.82 -6.65 -2.03
N ALA A 182 -13.62 -6.21 -1.05
CA ALA A 182 -15.01 -6.63 -0.92
C ALA A 182 -15.91 -5.97 -1.97
N ASP A 183 -15.56 -4.78 -2.43
CA ASP A 183 -16.29 -3.96 -3.41
C ASP A 183 -15.73 -4.11 -4.84
N GLU A 184 -15.16 -5.28 -5.17
CA GLU A 184 -14.86 -5.70 -6.53
C GLU A 184 -15.82 -6.82 -6.93
N CYS A 185 -16.62 -6.61 -7.98
CA CYS A 185 -17.57 -7.63 -8.44
C CYS A 185 -16.87 -8.77 -9.20
N ASP A 186 -17.55 -9.91 -9.29
CA ASP A 186 -17.03 -11.13 -9.92
C ASP A 186 -16.61 -10.92 -11.39
N ASP A 187 -17.31 -10.05 -12.13
CA ASP A 187 -17.01 -9.74 -13.53
C ASP A 187 -15.74 -8.90 -13.68
N CYS A 188 -15.55 -7.91 -12.81
CA CYS A 188 -14.33 -7.10 -12.78
C CYS A 188 -13.14 -7.96 -12.32
N ASN A 189 -13.31 -8.73 -11.26
CA ASN A 189 -12.30 -9.66 -10.77
C ASN A 189 -11.85 -10.65 -11.84
N GLN A 190 -12.80 -11.24 -12.58
CA GLN A 190 -12.49 -12.12 -13.71
C GLN A 190 -11.74 -11.38 -14.81
N TYR A 191 -12.21 -10.19 -15.22
CA TYR A 191 -11.56 -9.41 -16.26
C TYR A 191 -10.10 -9.06 -15.90
N PHE A 192 -9.86 -8.57 -14.69
CA PHE A 192 -8.51 -8.20 -14.28
C PHE A 192 -7.59 -9.41 -14.18
N GLY A 193 -8.06 -10.52 -13.61
CA GLY A 193 -7.31 -11.78 -13.54
C GLY A 193 -6.97 -12.38 -14.90
N ASP A 194 -7.82 -12.18 -15.92
CA ASP A 194 -7.62 -12.74 -17.26
C ASP A 194 -6.84 -11.82 -18.21
N LYS A 195 -7.00 -10.50 -18.08
CA LYS A 195 -6.56 -9.54 -19.11
C LYS A 195 -5.50 -8.55 -18.65
N ILE A 196 -5.41 -8.26 -17.36
CA ILE A 196 -4.57 -7.16 -16.86
C ILE A 196 -3.44 -7.69 -15.97
N GLU A 197 -3.78 -8.41 -14.90
CA GLU A 197 -2.81 -8.93 -13.94
C GLU A 197 -1.79 -9.93 -14.53
N PRO A 198 -2.08 -10.74 -15.56
CA PRO A 198 -1.09 -11.64 -16.14
C PRO A 198 0.17 -10.94 -16.66
N THR A 199 0.04 -9.76 -17.26
CA THR A 199 1.18 -8.96 -17.75
C THR A 199 2.09 -8.51 -16.61
N LEU A 200 1.49 -8.10 -15.49
CA LEU A 200 2.24 -7.71 -14.28
C LEU A 200 3.01 -8.89 -13.70
N VAL A 201 2.37 -10.07 -13.64
CA VAL A 201 3.03 -11.29 -13.18
C VAL A 201 4.18 -11.67 -14.12
N GLU A 202 3.98 -11.60 -15.43
CA GLU A 202 5.01 -11.93 -16.42
C GLU A 202 6.24 -11.01 -16.31
N LEU A 203 6.03 -9.70 -16.19
CA LEU A 203 7.12 -8.72 -16.05
C LEU A 203 7.88 -8.85 -14.73
N LEU A 204 7.22 -9.29 -13.67
CA LEU A 204 7.81 -9.47 -12.35
C LEU A 204 8.23 -10.92 -12.07
N ASN A 205 8.16 -11.83 -13.03
CA ASN A 205 8.35 -13.26 -12.80
C ASN A 205 9.74 -13.61 -12.27
N ILE A 206 10.79 -12.96 -12.77
CA ILE A 206 12.17 -13.18 -12.29
C ILE A 206 12.28 -12.70 -10.85
N GLN A 207 11.78 -11.50 -10.56
CA GLN A 207 11.78 -10.89 -9.24
C GLN A 207 11.01 -11.74 -8.24
N ARG A 208 9.87 -12.31 -8.64
CA ARG A 208 9.06 -13.23 -7.81
C ARG A 208 9.84 -14.48 -7.43
N VAL A 209 10.62 -15.05 -8.36
CA VAL A 209 11.47 -16.21 -8.06
C VAL A 209 12.64 -15.82 -7.16
N PHE A 210 13.33 -14.73 -7.49
CA PHE A 210 14.42 -14.19 -6.68
C PHE A 210 14.00 -13.92 -5.23
N LEU A 211 12.83 -13.30 -5.04
CA LEU A 211 12.26 -12.99 -3.74
C LEU A 211 11.49 -14.14 -3.10
N GLY A 212 11.31 -15.27 -3.81
CA GLY A 212 10.67 -16.47 -3.26
C GLY A 212 9.21 -16.23 -2.87
N ILE A 213 8.50 -15.46 -3.68
CA ILE A 213 7.17 -14.99 -3.37
C ILE A 213 6.18 -16.13 -3.54
N GLU A 214 5.74 -16.70 -2.42
CA GLU A 214 4.75 -17.76 -2.42
C GLU A 214 3.41 -17.26 -2.95
N ALA A 215 2.90 -17.95 -3.95
CA ALA A 215 1.53 -17.81 -4.40
C ALA A 215 0.75 -19.05 -3.97
N ARG A 216 -0.27 -18.85 -3.12
CA ARG A 216 -1.17 -19.92 -2.64
C ARG A 216 -0.42 -21.13 -2.04
N GLY A 217 0.66 -20.86 -1.30
CA GLY A 217 1.46 -21.89 -0.62
C GLY A 217 2.49 -22.61 -1.51
N SER A 218 2.74 -22.11 -2.73
CA SER A 218 3.74 -22.67 -3.64
C SER A 218 4.77 -21.63 -4.09
N LEU A 219 6.03 -22.03 -4.17
CA LEU A 219 7.11 -21.20 -4.72
C LEU A 219 6.98 -21.10 -6.24
N PRO A 220 7.29 -19.94 -6.83
CA PRO A 220 7.18 -19.75 -8.27
C PRO A 220 8.28 -20.52 -9.01
N THR A 221 7.91 -21.09 -10.15
CA THR A 221 8.83 -21.67 -11.14
C THR A 221 8.49 -21.07 -12.50
N VAL A 222 9.48 -20.47 -13.15
CA VAL A 222 9.35 -19.92 -14.50
C VAL A 222 10.00 -20.88 -15.47
N LYS A 223 9.24 -21.39 -16.43
CA LYS A 223 9.75 -22.25 -17.51
C LYS A 223 9.92 -21.41 -18.76
N PHE A 224 11.00 -21.66 -19.49
CA PHE A 224 11.29 -20.99 -20.76
C PHE A 224 11.94 -21.97 -21.74
N PRO A 225 12.01 -21.63 -23.05
CA PRO A 225 12.64 -22.51 -24.03
C PRO A 225 14.10 -22.82 -23.65
N GLY A 226 14.41 -24.11 -23.45
CA GLY A 226 15.75 -24.57 -23.07
C GLY A 226 16.11 -24.35 -21.59
N GLY A 227 15.14 -24.11 -20.70
CA GLY A 227 15.46 -23.97 -19.29
C GLY A 227 14.33 -23.65 -18.32
N ARG A 228 14.71 -23.41 -17.07
CA ARG A 228 13.82 -23.00 -15.98
C ARG A 228 14.53 -22.16 -14.92
N LEU A 229 13.76 -21.31 -14.26
CA LEU A 229 14.14 -20.52 -13.10
C LEU A 229 13.26 -20.91 -11.92
N PHE A 230 13.84 -21.25 -10.77
CA PHE A 230 13.09 -21.59 -9.56
C PHE A 230 13.89 -21.24 -8.31
N ARG A 231 13.24 -21.30 -7.14
CA ARG A 231 13.90 -21.14 -5.85
C ARG A 231 14.09 -22.51 -5.21
N ASP A 232 15.32 -22.85 -4.85
CA ASP A 232 15.61 -24.13 -4.21
C ASP A 232 15.15 -24.09 -2.74
N GLY A 233 14.17 -24.92 -2.38
CA GLY A 233 13.65 -24.99 -1.02
C GLY A 233 14.60 -25.64 -0.01
N ASN A 234 15.62 -26.36 -0.48
CA ASN A 234 16.53 -27.15 0.35
C ASN A 234 17.90 -26.48 0.57
N ASN A 235 18.28 -25.49 -0.25
CA ASN A 235 19.63 -24.95 -0.30
C ASN A 235 19.62 -23.41 -0.19
N ASP A 236 19.78 -22.88 1.03
CA ASP A 236 19.80 -21.45 1.42
C ASP A 236 18.70 -20.55 0.81
N LYS A 237 17.63 -21.16 0.28
CA LYS A 237 16.60 -20.48 -0.50
C LYS A 237 17.21 -19.64 -1.63
N MET A 238 18.19 -20.15 -2.36
CA MET A 238 18.79 -19.42 -3.47
C MET A 238 17.97 -19.55 -4.76
N MET A 239 18.06 -18.54 -5.64
CA MET A 239 17.51 -18.61 -7.00
C MET A 239 18.43 -19.50 -7.86
N VAL A 240 17.84 -20.47 -8.55
CA VAL A 240 18.54 -21.39 -9.45
C VAL A 240 18.10 -21.16 -10.89
N VAL A 241 19.07 -20.90 -11.76
CA VAL A 241 18.89 -20.81 -13.21
C VAL A 241 19.43 -22.08 -13.86
N VAL A 242 18.58 -22.81 -14.56
CA VAL A 242 18.99 -23.92 -15.44
C VAL A 242 18.69 -23.49 -16.86
N SER A 243 19.72 -23.31 -17.69
CA SER A 243 19.56 -22.92 -19.10
C SER A 243 20.59 -23.65 -19.97
N GLU A 244 20.15 -24.06 -21.16
CA GLU A 244 21.02 -24.56 -22.23
C GLU A 244 21.92 -23.46 -22.83
N LYS A 245 21.62 -22.18 -22.57
CA LYS A 245 22.31 -21.00 -23.12
C LYS A 245 22.95 -20.16 -22.02
N ILE A 246 23.91 -20.75 -21.32
CA ILE A 246 24.79 -20.04 -20.37
C ILE A 246 26.14 -19.82 -21.06
N SER A 247 26.60 -18.56 -21.07
CA SER A 247 27.92 -18.18 -21.58
C SER A 247 28.67 -17.36 -20.56
N GLU A 248 29.99 -17.48 -20.56
CA GLU A 248 30.91 -16.64 -19.79
C GLU A 248 31.75 -15.83 -20.78
N ASP A 249 31.86 -14.52 -20.59
CA ASP A 249 32.77 -13.70 -21.37
C ASP A 249 34.18 -13.65 -20.76
N ALA A 250 35.14 -13.04 -21.47
CA ALA A 250 36.52 -12.95 -21.02
C ALA A 250 36.70 -12.14 -19.71
N SER A 251 35.70 -11.37 -19.30
CA SER A 251 35.69 -10.63 -18.02
C SER A 251 35.09 -11.43 -16.86
N GLY A 252 34.64 -12.66 -17.12
CA GLY A 252 33.98 -13.52 -16.14
C GLY A 252 32.50 -13.20 -15.93
N VAL A 253 31.88 -12.39 -16.81
CA VAL A 253 30.43 -12.12 -16.74
C VAL A 253 29.68 -13.34 -17.27
N LEU A 254 28.87 -13.94 -16.40
CA LEU A 254 27.98 -15.04 -16.76
C LEU A 254 26.67 -14.47 -17.28
N THR A 255 26.28 -14.87 -18.48
CA THR A 255 25.00 -14.53 -19.09
C THR A 255 24.18 -15.78 -19.32
N ALA A 256 23.00 -15.85 -18.70
CA ALA A 256 22.00 -16.86 -19.00
C ALA A 256 20.88 -16.23 -19.85
N GLN A 257 20.74 -16.68 -21.09
CA GLN A 257 19.60 -16.28 -21.92
C GLN A 257 18.38 -17.11 -21.52
N LEU A 258 17.27 -16.44 -21.18
CA LEU A 258 16.00 -17.09 -20.85
C LEU A 258 15.10 -17.22 -22.09
N GLY A 259 15.56 -16.79 -23.26
CA GLY A 259 14.80 -16.84 -24.50
C GLY A 259 13.70 -15.78 -24.60
N THR A 260 12.73 -16.01 -25.50
CA THR A 260 11.55 -15.17 -25.66
C THR A 260 10.52 -15.54 -24.60
N GLY A 261 10.25 -14.62 -23.68
CA GLY A 261 9.15 -14.76 -22.71
C GLY A 261 7.78 -14.71 -23.37
N LYS A 262 6.71 -14.72 -22.57
CA LYS A 262 5.40 -14.48 -23.15
C LYS A 262 5.34 -13.04 -23.70
N PRO A 263 4.64 -12.83 -24.82
CA PRO A 263 4.37 -11.49 -25.27
C PRO A 263 3.61 -10.70 -24.20
N ILE A 264 3.90 -9.41 -24.11
CA ILE A 264 3.22 -8.48 -23.21
C ILE A 264 2.74 -7.25 -23.95
N VAL A 265 1.73 -6.58 -23.40
CA VAL A 265 1.36 -5.23 -23.80
C VAL A 265 1.84 -4.26 -22.71
N PRO A 266 2.82 -3.38 -22.97
CA PRO A 266 3.38 -2.46 -21.97
C PRO A 266 2.30 -1.67 -21.22
N GLN A 267 1.30 -1.16 -21.91
CA GLN A 267 0.19 -0.43 -21.30
C GLN A 267 -0.61 -1.27 -20.30
N SER A 268 -0.68 -2.59 -20.48
CA SER A 268 -1.33 -3.48 -19.52
C SER A 268 -0.56 -3.59 -18.20
N PHE A 269 0.76 -3.40 -18.20
CA PHE A 269 1.54 -3.28 -16.97
C PHE A 269 1.14 -2.05 -16.17
N TYR A 270 1.05 -0.89 -16.84
CA TYR A 270 0.59 0.34 -16.21
C TYR A 270 -0.82 0.18 -15.66
N ARG A 271 -1.75 -0.38 -16.45
CA ARG A 271 -3.12 -0.65 -16.01
C ARG A 271 -3.18 -1.58 -14.79
N ALA A 272 -2.31 -2.58 -14.72
CA ALA A 272 -2.25 -3.49 -13.58
C ALA A 272 -1.77 -2.79 -12.30
N LEU A 273 -0.73 -1.95 -12.40
CA LEU A 273 -0.29 -1.10 -11.30
C LEU A 273 -1.36 -0.09 -10.88
N SER A 274 -2.03 0.56 -11.83
CA SER A 274 -3.17 1.45 -11.56
C SER A 274 -4.34 0.70 -10.93
N LYS A 275 -4.63 -0.54 -11.31
CA LYS A 275 -5.65 -1.38 -10.68
C LYS A 275 -5.35 -1.60 -9.20
N ILE A 276 -4.10 -1.89 -8.85
CA ILE A 276 -3.68 -2.06 -7.45
C ILE A 276 -3.92 -0.76 -6.67
N ALA A 277 -3.51 0.37 -7.21
CA ALA A 277 -3.72 1.67 -6.57
C ALA A 277 -5.21 2.00 -6.41
N LEU A 278 -6.03 1.83 -7.46
CA LEU A 278 -7.49 2.01 -7.40
C LEU A 278 -8.18 1.04 -6.44
N SER A 279 -7.58 -0.13 -6.19
CA SER A 279 -8.10 -1.11 -5.24
C SER A 279 -7.98 -0.65 -3.78
N VAL A 280 -7.01 0.22 -3.48
CA VAL A 280 -6.70 0.62 -2.10
C VAL A 280 -6.99 2.08 -1.80
N ILE A 281 -7.18 2.89 -2.85
CA ILE A 281 -7.49 4.30 -2.69
C ILE A 281 -8.81 4.52 -1.91
N PRO A 282 -8.89 5.55 -1.06
CA PRO A 282 -10.14 5.92 -0.38
C PRO A 282 -11.28 6.19 -1.36
N GLU A 283 -12.49 5.79 -0.98
CA GLU A 283 -13.68 5.88 -1.86
C GLU A 283 -13.98 7.33 -2.31
N GLN A 284 -13.68 8.33 -1.47
CA GLN A 284 -13.89 9.74 -1.82
C GLN A 284 -13.06 10.23 -3.02
N GLU A 285 -11.98 9.52 -3.38
CA GLU A 285 -11.12 9.88 -4.51
C GLU A 285 -11.58 9.28 -5.84
N LEU A 286 -12.41 8.22 -5.80
CA LEU A 286 -12.86 7.50 -6.99
C LEU A 286 -13.60 8.39 -8.02
N PRO A 287 -14.45 9.37 -7.62
CA PRO A 287 -15.10 10.25 -8.59
C PRO A 287 -14.11 11.01 -9.49
N ALA A 288 -13.03 11.56 -8.90
CA ALA A 288 -11.99 12.27 -9.65
C ALA A 288 -11.19 11.35 -10.58
N LEU A 289 -11.22 10.04 -10.34
CA LEU A 289 -10.49 9.01 -11.09
C LEU A 289 -11.39 8.22 -12.04
N ALA A 290 -12.60 8.69 -12.32
CA ALA A 290 -13.55 7.98 -13.19
C ALA A 290 -12.94 7.63 -14.55
N LYS A 291 -12.20 8.56 -15.18
CA LYS A 291 -11.49 8.32 -16.45
C LYS A 291 -10.37 7.30 -16.31
N THR A 292 -9.60 7.36 -15.21
CA THR A 292 -8.59 6.33 -14.89
C THR A 292 -9.23 4.95 -14.76
N ILE A 293 -10.33 4.84 -14.02
CA ILE A 293 -11.08 3.59 -13.82
C ILE A 293 -11.61 3.06 -15.15
N ARG A 294 -12.19 3.93 -15.98
CA ARG A 294 -12.68 3.60 -17.32
C ARG A 294 -11.56 3.03 -18.21
N TRP A 295 -10.40 3.68 -18.23
CA TRP A 295 -9.21 3.21 -18.95
C TRP A 295 -8.70 1.87 -18.39
N VAL A 296 -8.56 1.74 -17.06
CA VAL A 296 -8.11 0.50 -16.41
C VAL A 296 -9.07 -0.67 -16.65
N ARG A 297 -10.39 -0.46 -16.60
CA ARG A 297 -11.39 -1.54 -16.71
C ARG A 297 -11.81 -1.84 -18.15
N TYR A 298 -11.92 -0.83 -19.01
CA TYR A 298 -12.50 -0.99 -20.36
C TYR A 298 -11.51 -0.69 -21.48
N GLY A 299 -10.31 -0.19 -21.17
CA GLY A 299 -9.33 0.20 -22.18
C GLY A 299 -9.77 1.40 -23.01
N GLU A 300 -10.63 2.26 -22.46
CA GLU A 300 -11.02 3.48 -23.17
C GLU A 300 -9.80 4.34 -23.48
N SER A 301 -9.73 4.78 -24.74
CA SER A 301 -8.68 5.69 -25.19
C SER A 301 -8.75 7.00 -24.42
N SER A 302 -7.59 7.52 -24.06
CA SER A 302 -7.41 8.87 -23.55
C SER A 302 -6.60 9.66 -24.56
N GLU A 303 -6.98 10.92 -24.78
CA GLU A 303 -6.19 11.85 -25.60
C GLU A 303 -4.89 12.27 -24.89
N ALA A 304 -4.84 12.14 -23.56
CA ALA A 304 -3.67 12.45 -22.78
C ALA A 304 -2.64 11.29 -22.81
N PRO A 305 -1.35 11.59 -22.97
CA PRO A 305 -0.30 10.59 -22.90
C PRO A 305 -0.17 10.01 -21.48
N LEU A 306 0.41 8.81 -21.38
CA LEU A 306 0.73 8.19 -20.11
C LEU A 306 2.09 8.69 -19.60
N PRO A 307 2.21 9.13 -18.34
CA PRO A 307 3.51 9.42 -17.74
C PRO A 307 4.42 8.19 -17.71
N LYS A 308 5.72 8.39 -17.54
CA LYS A 308 6.66 7.28 -17.32
C LYS A 308 6.48 6.67 -15.92
N ILE A 309 7.02 5.47 -15.74
CA ILE A 309 7.18 4.83 -14.42
C ILE A 309 8.66 4.89 -14.05
N ALA A 310 8.98 5.40 -12.87
CA ALA A 310 10.33 5.38 -12.33
C ALA A 310 10.53 4.08 -11.53
N ALA A 311 11.56 3.31 -11.85
CA ALA A 311 11.90 2.06 -11.19
C ALA A 311 13.27 2.12 -10.53
N ALA A 312 13.43 1.49 -9.37
CA ALA A 312 14.69 1.40 -8.65
C ALA A 312 14.79 0.09 -7.85
N VAL A 313 16.01 -0.28 -7.48
CA VAL A 313 16.28 -1.36 -6.53
C VAL A 313 16.77 -0.72 -5.23
N VAL A 314 16.02 -0.91 -4.15
CA VAL A 314 16.32 -0.39 -2.81
C VAL A 314 16.58 -1.55 -1.88
N MET A 315 17.77 -1.59 -1.28
CA MET A 315 18.16 -2.64 -0.34
C MET A 315 17.52 -2.38 1.03
N LEU A 316 16.25 -2.76 1.17
CA LEU A 316 15.54 -2.85 2.45
C LEU A 316 15.48 -4.31 2.91
N PRO A 317 15.28 -4.57 4.22
CA PRO A 317 14.99 -5.92 4.70
C PRO A 317 13.86 -6.52 3.86
N PRO A 318 14.02 -7.73 3.32
CA PRO A 318 13.04 -8.30 2.41
C PRO A 318 11.75 -8.65 3.18
N ASP A 319 10.75 -7.78 3.13
CA ASP A 319 9.36 -8.24 3.19
C ASP A 319 9.05 -8.90 1.84
N PRO A 320 8.75 -10.21 1.81
CA PRO A 320 8.49 -10.90 0.55
C PRO A 320 7.17 -10.48 -0.11
N SER A 321 6.28 -9.79 0.61
CA SER A 321 4.98 -9.41 0.08
C SER A 321 5.01 -8.05 -0.61
N ALA A 322 4.22 -7.92 -1.68
CA ALA A 322 4.04 -6.64 -2.33
C ALA A 322 3.34 -5.62 -1.43
N GLN A 323 3.81 -4.38 -1.48
CA GLN A 323 3.29 -3.23 -0.74
C GLN A 323 2.94 -2.10 -1.71
N ILE A 324 2.00 -1.25 -1.33
CA ILE A 324 1.59 -0.08 -2.09
C ILE A 324 1.41 1.08 -1.12
N THR A 325 1.98 2.24 -1.46
CA THR A 325 1.76 3.51 -0.79
C THR A 325 1.19 4.48 -1.80
N LEU A 326 0.05 5.09 -1.49
CA LEU A 326 -0.50 6.17 -2.29
C LEU A 326 -0.24 7.50 -1.58
N TYR A 327 0.22 8.49 -2.33
CA TYR A 327 0.29 9.88 -1.91
C TYR A 327 -0.82 10.64 -2.63
N ILE A 328 -1.82 11.10 -1.88
CA ILE A 328 -2.99 11.82 -2.37
C ILE A 328 -2.79 13.31 -2.11
N ARG A 329 -2.73 14.10 -3.17
CA ARG A 329 -2.43 15.53 -3.12
C ARG A 329 -3.58 16.30 -2.45
N LYS A 330 -3.25 17.13 -1.47
CA LYS A 330 -4.25 17.88 -0.67
C LYS A 330 -4.85 19.06 -1.43
N GLU A 331 -3.99 19.83 -2.07
CA GLU A 331 -4.37 21.08 -2.74
C GLU A 331 -4.16 20.99 -4.26
N PRO A 332 -4.89 21.78 -5.07
CA PRO A 332 -4.64 21.90 -6.50
C PRO A 332 -3.20 22.30 -6.83
N HIS A 333 -2.66 21.76 -7.92
CA HIS A 333 -1.32 22.08 -8.40
C HIS A 333 -1.17 21.79 -9.91
N SER A 334 -0.46 22.66 -10.62
CA SER A 334 -0.40 22.63 -12.08
C SER A 334 0.43 21.50 -12.69
N LYS A 335 1.35 20.93 -11.92
CA LYS A 335 2.33 19.94 -12.41
C LYS A 335 2.56 18.72 -11.51
N MET A 336 1.90 18.68 -10.37
CA MET A 336 2.10 17.60 -9.39
C MET A 336 0.92 16.64 -9.48
N PRO A 337 1.14 15.32 -9.48
CA PRO A 337 0.06 14.36 -9.66
C PRO A 337 -0.95 14.41 -8.51
N HIS A 338 -2.24 14.24 -8.83
CA HIS A 338 -3.30 14.06 -7.86
C HIS A 338 -3.01 12.85 -6.96
N VAL A 339 -2.61 11.74 -7.57
CA VAL A 339 -2.22 10.52 -6.85
C VAL A 339 -0.88 10.02 -7.39
N LEU A 340 0.15 10.06 -6.55
CA LEU A 340 1.40 9.35 -6.78
C LEU A 340 1.33 7.98 -6.08
N CYS A 341 1.86 6.94 -6.71
CA CYS A 341 1.88 5.58 -6.21
C CYS A 341 3.33 5.12 -6.08
N GLU A 342 3.69 4.54 -4.93
CA GLU A 342 4.90 3.73 -4.76
C GLU A 342 4.47 2.27 -4.57
N PHE A 343 4.72 1.44 -5.57
CA PHE A 343 4.54 0.00 -5.49
C PHE A 343 5.89 -0.67 -5.21
N ARG A 344 5.94 -1.54 -4.21
CA ARG A 344 7.14 -2.31 -3.87
C ARG A 344 6.87 -3.80 -3.97
N LEU A 345 7.85 -4.53 -4.49
CA LEU A 345 7.95 -5.98 -4.43
C LEU A 345 9.32 -6.31 -3.84
N GLY A 346 9.41 -6.53 -2.53
CA GLY A 346 10.69 -6.63 -1.83
C GLY A 346 11.57 -5.40 -2.09
N CYS A 347 12.76 -5.62 -2.66
CA CYS A 347 13.69 -4.54 -3.00
C CYS A 347 13.34 -3.77 -4.28
N TYR A 348 12.42 -4.25 -5.12
CA TYR A 348 12.05 -3.57 -6.36
C TYR A 348 10.97 -2.53 -6.07
N MET A 349 11.25 -1.28 -6.45
CA MET A 349 10.37 -0.14 -6.23
C MET A 349 9.96 0.47 -7.56
N TYR A 350 8.67 0.78 -7.70
CA TYR A 350 8.06 1.42 -8.87
C TYR A 350 7.25 2.63 -8.41
N VAL A 351 7.61 3.81 -8.90
CA VAL A 351 6.92 5.07 -8.63
C VAL A 351 6.22 5.55 -9.90
N TYR A 352 4.94 5.88 -9.83
CA TYR A 352 4.12 6.28 -10.97
C TYR A 352 2.92 7.13 -10.53
N ALA A 353 2.34 7.91 -11.43
CA ALA A 353 1.10 8.65 -11.18
C ALA A 353 -0.12 7.84 -11.61
N LEU A 354 -1.29 8.04 -10.98
CA LEU A 354 -2.54 7.62 -11.60
C LEU A 354 -2.90 8.62 -12.72
N PRO A 355 -3.01 8.17 -13.98
CA PRO A 355 -3.26 9.09 -15.10
C PRO A 355 -4.74 9.48 -15.16
N PHE A 356 -5.02 10.60 -15.83
CA PHE A 356 -6.38 11.02 -16.22
C PHE A 356 -7.30 11.40 -15.05
N SER A 357 -6.73 11.78 -13.91
CA SER A 357 -7.51 12.38 -12.85
C SER A 357 -8.12 13.70 -13.31
N GLU A 358 -9.37 13.97 -12.93
CA GLU A 358 -10.00 15.29 -13.13
C GLU A 358 -9.40 16.38 -12.23
N ARG A 359 -8.57 15.99 -11.26
CA ARG A 359 -7.81 16.92 -10.40
C ARG A 359 -6.39 17.18 -10.91
N ASP A 360 -5.97 16.58 -12.01
CA ASP A 360 -4.69 16.88 -12.65
C ASP A 360 -4.84 18.01 -13.66
N ASP A 361 -3.90 18.95 -13.63
CA ASP A 361 -3.75 19.96 -14.68
C ASP A 361 -2.77 19.42 -15.73
N GLY A 362 -3.24 19.23 -16.95
CA GLY A 362 -2.41 18.75 -18.06
C GLY A 362 -2.11 17.24 -18.02
N ASN A 363 -0.99 16.83 -18.64
CA ASN A 363 -0.71 15.42 -18.95
C ASN A 363 0.35 14.74 -18.07
N LEU A 364 0.85 15.44 -17.05
CA LEU A 364 1.88 14.96 -16.12
C LEU A 364 3.17 14.45 -16.79
N LEU A 365 3.45 14.77 -18.06
CA LEU A 365 4.72 14.40 -18.66
C LEU A 365 5.86 15.16 -17.99
N GLY A 366 6.88 14.44 -17.54
CA GLY A 366 8.07 15.02 -16.92
C GLY A 366 7.88 15.48 -15.47
N PHE A 367 6.84 15.01 -14.77
CA PHE A 367 6.59 15.44 -13.38
C PHE A 367 7.72 15.04 -12.41
N PHE A 368 8.52 14.01 -12.73
CA PHE A 368 9.68 13.60 -11.92
C PHE A 368 10.80 14.64 -11.96
N GLU A 369 10.89 15.40 -13.03
CA GLU A 369 11.94 16.39 -13.29
C GLU A 369 11.65 17.73 -12.60
N GLU A 370 10.41 17.97 -12.19
CA GLU A 370 10.00 19.19 -11.50
C GLU A 370 10.71 19.35 -10.16
N GLU A 371 11.25 20.55 -9.90
CA GLU A 371 11.92 20.84 -8.63
C GLU A 371 10.99 20.69 -7.43
N GLU A 372 9.71 21.03 -7.59
CA GLU A 372 8.69 20.81 -6.56
C GLU A 372 8.56 19.32 -6.20
N PHE A 373 8.65 18.43 -7.18
CA PHE A 373 8.62 16.98 -6.96
C PHE A 373 9.84 16.52 -6.15
N LYS A 374 11.04 16.89 -6.58
CA LYS A 374 12.29 16.52 -5.89
C LYS A 374 12.33 17.05 -4.45
N GLN A 375 11.83 18.26 -4.23
CA GLN A 375 11.79 18.88 -2.90
C GLN A 375 10.70 18.29 -2.00
N THR A 376 9.60 17.80 -2.57
CA THR A 376 8.51 17.15 -1.81
C THR A 376 8.87 15.70 -1.47
N PHE A 377 9.41 14.95 -2.43
CA PHE A 377 9.77 13.54 -2.28
C PHE A 377 11.28 13.35 -2.03
N ARG A 378 11.84 14.10 -1.07
CA ARG A 378 13.30 14.11 -0.78
C ARG A 378 13.88 12.73 -0.46
N HIS A 379 13.08 11.84 0.13
CA HIS A 379 13.50 10.47 0.43
C HIS A 379 13.88 9.68 -0.83
N TYR A 380 13.43 10.07 -2.02
CA TYR A 380 13.90 9.46 -3.27
C TYR A 380 15.31 9.87 -3.68
N ALA A 381 15.85 10.96 -3.13
CA ALA A 381 17.23 11.40 -3.40
C ALA A 381 18.27 10.46 -2.79
N SER A 382 17.92 9.67 -1.75
CA SER A 382 18.82 8.67 -1.17
C SER A 382 18.84 7.35 -1.93
N VAL A 383 18.03 7.21 -2.98
CA VAL A 383 17.99 6.01 -3.82
C VAL A 383 19.04 6.15 -4.93
N PRO A 384 20.01 5.21 -5.04
CA PRO A 384 21.23 5.43 -5.81
C PRO A 384 21.03 5.40 -7.33
N SER A 385 20.00 4.69 -7.81
CA SER A 385 19.78 4.50 -9.24
C SER A 385 18.29 4.41 -9.57
N TRP A 386 17.88 5.23 -10.53
CA TRP A 386 16.52 5.28 -11.06
C TRP A 386 16.54 5.02 -12.57
N SER A 387 15.57 4.26 -13.04
CA SER A 387 15.28 4.05 -14.45
C SER A 387 13.85 4.49 -14.74
N GLN A 388 13.69 5.52 -15.57
CA GLN A 388 12.36 5.91 -16.05
C GLN A 388 12.02 5.15 -17.34
N GLN A 389 10.91 4.43 -17.30
CA GLN A 389 10.49 3.53 -18.36
C GLN A 389 9.13 3.94 -18.90
N ASP A 390 9.01 3.92 -20.23
CA ASP A 390 7.77 4.24 -20.94
C ASP A 390 6.96 2.96 -21.17
N TYR A 391 5.78 2.90 -20.57
CA TYR A 391 4.83 1.81 -20.69
C TYR A 391 3.57 2.21 -21.48
N SER A 392 3.62 3.28 -22.28
CA SER A 392 2.47 3.77 -23.04
C SER A 392 2.08 2.90 -24.24
N GLY A 393 2.99 2.04 -24.70
CA GLY A 393 2.80 1.17 -25.86
C GLY A 393 1.62 0.21 -25.72
N ASN A 394 0.72 0.21 -26.71
CA ASN A 394 -0.48 -0.62 -26.76
C ASN A 394 -0.34 -1.86 -27.66
N GLN A 395 0.81 -2.04 -28.30
CA GLN A 395 1.11 -3.20 -29.12
C GLN A 395 1.76 -4.31 -28.29
N GLU A 396 1.54 -5.53 -28.73
CA GLU A 396 2.20 -6.70 -28.16
C GLU A 396 3.69 -6.68 -28.52
N ILE A 397 4.55 -6.82 -27.51
CA ILE A 397 6.00 -6.90 -27.67
C ILE A 397 6.53 -8.21 -27.09
N GLN A 398 7.60 -8.71 -27.70
CA GLN A 398 8.35 -9.84 -27.17
C GLN A 398 9.37 -9.35 -26.14
N VAL A 399 9.34 -9.93 -24.94
CA VAL A 399 10.34 -9.63 -23.91
C VAL A 399 11.47 -10.63 -24.01
N LEU A 400 12.66 -10.14 -24.37
CA LEU A 400 13.89 -10.91 -24.27
C LEU A 400 14.45 -10.74 -22.86
N GLN A 401 14.47 -11.83 -22.10
CA GLN A 401 15.00 -11.82 -20.75
C GLN A 401 16.37 -12.50 -20.70
N SER A 402 17.33 -11.84 -20.07
CA SER A 402 18.64 -12.40 -19.78
C SER A 402 19.04 -12.05 -18.36
N ILE A 403 19.65 -12.99 -17.66
CA ILE A 403 20.28 -12.73 -16.37
C ILE A 403 21.78 -12.59 -16.61
N ARG A 404 22.35 -11.45 -16.20
CA ARG A 404 23.80 -11.20 -16.23
C ARG A 404 24.32 -11.15 -14.80
N LEU A 405 25.35 -11.93 -14.51
CA LEU A 405 26.03 -11.97 -13.22
C LEU A 405 27.46 -11.46 -13.44
N GLN A 406 27.79 -10.33 -12.84
CA GLN A 406 29.07 -9.66 -13.01
C GLN A 406 29.93 -9.86 -11.75
N PRO A 407 31.24 -10.17 -11.88
CA PRO A 407 32.15 -10.21 -10.75
C PRO A 407 32.21 -8.85 -10.04
N SER A 408 32.28 -8.85 -8.70
CA SER A 408 32.31 -7.62 -7.88
C SER A 408 33.48 -6.68 -8.17
N ASN A 409 34.51 -7.17 -8.87
CA ASN A 409 35.74 -6.44 -9.18
C ASN A 409 35.77 -5.89 -10.62
N ALA A 410 34.71 -6.10 -11.41
CA ALA A 410 34.63 -5.56 -12.76
C ALA A 410 34.13 -4.10 -12.72
N PRO A 411 34.66 -3.20 -13.57
CA PRO A 411 34.19 -1.81 -13.64
C PRO A 411 32.67 -1.78 -13.89
N ILE A 412 31.95 -0.99 -13.11
CA ILE A 412 30.55 -0.70 -13.40
C ILE A 412 30.54 0.21 -14.62
N ASP A 413 29.98 -0.25 -15.74
CA ASP A 413 29.79 0.59 -16.92
C ASP A 413 28.97 1.84 -16.52
N GLY A 414 29.59 3.01 -16.63
CA GLY A 414 28.91 4.31 -16.52
C GLY A 414 29.11 5.12 -15.22
N GLN A 415 30.04 4.77 -14.33
CA GLN A 415 30.52 5.73 -13.32
C GLN A 415 31.86 6.35 -13.74
N PRO A 416 31.97 7.69 -13.89
CA PRO A 416 33.26 8.32 -14.06
C PRO A 416 34.08 8.15 -12.76
N SER A 417 35.33 7.75 -12.96
CA SER A 417 36.40 7.63 -11.95
C SER A 417 36.60 8.88 -11.10
#